data_AF-A0AAE0XPK1-F1
#
_entry.id   AF-A0AAE0XPK1-F1
#
_cell.length_a   1.000
_cell.length_b   1.000
_cell.length_c   1.000
_cell.angle_alpha   90.00
_cell.angle_beta   90.00
_cell.angle_gamma   90.00
#
_symmetry.space_group_name_H-M   'P 1'
#
loop_
_entity.id
_entity.type
_entity.pdbx_description
1 polymer ?
#
loop_
_entity_poly.entity_id
_entity_poly.type
_entity_poly.pdbx_seq_one_letter_code
_entity_poly.pdbx_strand_id
1 'polypeptide(L)'
;MAEANFRLPNPLNLTEGNLSKQYKMATKKPFDTFLTELRSRADLCNFQEKERMIRDKLVFKAKKHLQEKLLRDNELTLEKAIGICGAYEQTTNCMKEMNK
;
A
#
# COMPACT_ATOMS: atom_id res chain seq x y z
N MET A 1 -29.15 17.17 0.36
CA MET A 1 -28.53 15.86 0.06
C MET A 1 -27.33 16.16 -0.82
N ALA A 2 -26.11 15.92 -0.33
CA ALA A 2 -24.89 16.45 -0.90
C ALA A 2 -24.37 15.57 -2.05
N GLU A 3 -24.35 16.14 -3.26
CA GLU A 3 -23.68 15.56 -4.43
C GLU A 3 -22.17 15.85 -4.33
N ALA A 4 -21.37 14.81 -4.12
CA ALA A 4 -19.92 14.90 -4.22
C ALA A 4 -19.52 14.90 -5.71
N ASN A 5 -19.47 16.11 -6.28
CA ASN A 5 -18.88 16.40 -7.58
C ASN A 5 -17.39 16.01 -7.62
N PHE A 6 -17.06 14.88 -8.22
CA PHE A 6 -15.67 14.55 -8.58
C PHE A 6 -15.32 15.27 -9.89
N ARG A 7 -14.92 16.53 -9.77
CA ARG A 7 -14.52 17.39 -10.90
C ARG A 7 -13.12 16.97 -11.36
N LEU A 8 -13.01 16.28 -12.50
CA LEU A 8 -11.74 16.15 -13.20
C LEU A 8 -11.39 17.49 -13.87
N PRO A 9 -10.15 18.01 -13.74
CA PRO A 9 -9.75 19.23 -14.42
C PRO A 9 -9.61 18.99 -15.94
N ASN A 10 -10.20 19.90 -16.71
CA ASN A 10 -10.25 19.88 -18.17
C ASN A 10 -8.86 20.18 -18.79
N PRO A 11 -8.35 19.38 -19.75
CA PRO A 11 -6.99 19.52 -20.28
C PRO A 11 -6.93 20.52 -21.45
N LEU A 12 -7.29 21.78 -21.23
CA LEU A 12 -7.06 22.84 -22.22
C LEU A 12 -6.72 24.14 -21.49
N ASN A 13 -5.43 24.35 -21.23
CA ASN A 13 -4.74 25.65 -21.29
C ASN A 13 -3.25 25.43 -20.96
N LEU A 14 -2.50 25.02 -21.97
CA LEU A 14 -1.03 25.07 -21.97
C LEU A 14 -0.62 26.49 -22.38
N THR A 15 -0.37 27.35 -21.41
CA THR A 15 0.38 28.59 -21.65
C THR A 15 1.85 28.35 -21.31
N GLU A 16 2.66 28.71 -22.28
CA GLU A 16 4.10 28.47 -22.38
C GLU A 16 4.85 29.05 -21.18
N GLY A 17 5.85 28.31 -20.68
CA GLY A 17 6.83 28.84 -19.74
C GLY A 17 6.64 28.48 -18.27
N ASN A 18 6.60 27.18 -17.93
CA ASN A 18 7.19 26.63 -16.69
C ASN A 18 7.18 25.09 -16.71
N LEU A 19 8.05 24.48 -17.52
CA LEU A 19 8.26 23.01 -17.54
C LEU A 19 9.11 22.51 -16.35
N SER A 20 9.05 23.20 -15.22
CA SER A 20 9.85 22.91 -14.03
C SER A 20 8.95 22.77 -12.81
N LYS A 21 7.94 21.88 -12.87
CA LYS A 21 7.40 21.30 -11.63
C LYS A 21 6.83 19.88 -11.81
N GLN A 22 7.79 18.95 -11.88
CA GLN A 22 7.79 17.73 -11.06
C GLN A 22 6.64 16.73 -11.25
N TYR A 23 6.36 16.26 -12.47
CA TYR A 23 5.71 14.95 -12.61
C TYR A 23 6.76 13.84 -12.58
N LYS A 24 7.25 13.56 -11.38
CA LYS A 24 8.02 12.34 -11.09
C LYS A 24 7.25 11.49 -10.08
N MET A 25 6.04 11.08 -10.44
CA MET A 25 5.33 10.01 -9.73
C MET A 25 5.59 8.68 -10.44
N ALA A 26 6.86 8.29 -10.44
CA ALA A 26 7.26 6.95 -10.80
C ALA A 26 7.84 6.31 -9.55
N THR A 27 7.02 5.67 -8.71
CA THR A 27 7.50 4.67 -7.74
C THR A 27 6.31 4.04 -7.03
N LYS A 28 6.20 2.71 -7.12
CA LYS A 28 5.47 1.76 -6.26
C LYS A 28 4.31 2.31 -5.41
N LYS A 29 3.09 1.78 -5.62
CA LYS A 29 1.99 1.90 -4.64
C LYS A 29 2.51 1.63 -3.22
N PRO A 30 2.32 2.56 -2.26
CA PRO A 30 2.75 2.36 -0.89
C PRO A 30 1.94 1.23 -0.24
N PHE A 31 2.54 0.57 0.73
CA PHE A 31 1.93 -0.53 1.48
C PHE A 31 0.54 -0.16 2.06
N ASP A 32 0.35 1.08 2.51
CA ASP A 32 -0.95 1.59 2.99
C ASP A 32 -2.07 1.53 1.94
N THR A 33 -1.77 1.86 0.68
CA THR A 33 -2.76 1.76 -0.40
C THR A 33 -3.16 0.30 -0.63
N PHE A 34 -2.18 -0.61 -0.62
CA PHE A 34 -2.43 -2.03 -0.76
C PHE A 34 -3.30 -2.57 0.40
N LEU A 35 -3.01 -2.18 1.64
CA LEU A 35 -3.81 -2.55 2.80
C LEU A 35 -5.24 -2.03 2.72
N THR A 36 -5.41 -0.78 2.29
CA THR A 36 -6.73 -0.16 2.11
C THR A 36 -7.56 -0.90 1.08
N GLU A 37 -6.98 -1.22 -0.08
CA GLU A 37 -7.64 -2.04 -1.11
C GLU A 37 -8.00 -3.44 -0.58
N LEU A 38 -7.14 -4.04 0.25
CA LEU A 38 -7.37 -5.35 0.86
C LEU A 38 -8.52 -5.32 1.87
N ARG A 39 -8.61 -4.28 2.70
CA ARG A 39 -9.72 -4.09 3.64
C ARG A 39 -11.04 -3.91 2.90
N SER A 40 -11.09 -3.00 1.93
CA SER A 40 -12.29 -2.79 1.11
C SER A 40 -12.75 -4.08 0.43
N ARG A 41 -11.81 -4.89 -0.08
CA ARG A 41 -12.15 -6.16 -0.72
C ARG A 41 -12.58 -7.24 0.28
N ALA A 42 -12.02 -7.24 1.48
CA ALA A 42 -12.46 -8.10 2.57
C ALA A 42 -13.83 -7.69 3.10
N ASP A 43 -14.21 -6.41 3.03
CA ASP A 43 -15.54 -5.92 3.38
C ASP A 43 -16.61 -6.29 2.35
N LEU A 44 -16.24 -6.35 1.07
CA LEU A 44 -17.12 -6.84 0.00
C LEU A 44 -17.43 -8.33 0.12
N CYS A 45 -16.65 -9.09 0.89
CA CYS A 45 -16.94 -10.48 1.19
C CYS A 45 -17.46 -10.59 2.63
N ASN A 46 -18.56 -11.31 2.84
CA ASN A 46 -19.09 -11.62 4.18
C ASN A 46 -18.23 -12.67 4.91
N PHE A 47 -16.93 -12.40 5.06
CA PHE A 47 -16.06 -13.22 5.91
C PHE A 47 -16.38 -12.95 7.38
N GLN A 48 -16.56 -14.01 8.17
CA GLN A 48 -16.69 -13.88 9.63
C GLN A 48 -15.37 -13.43 10.28
N GLU A 49 -14.23 -13.88 9.75
CA GLU A 49 -12.89 -13.53 10.22
C GLU A 49 -12.11 -12.75 9.15
N LYS A 50 -12.51 -11.49 8.91
CA LYS A 50 -11.86 -10.60 7.94
C LYS A 50 -10.37 -10.40 8.23
N GLU A 51 -10.01 -10.24 9.51
CA GLU A 51 -8.63 -9.97 9.92
C GLU A 51 -7.70 -11.16 9.65
N ARG A 52 -8.18 -12.39 9.87
CA ARG A 52 -7.47 -13.63 9.55
C ARG A 52 -7.19 -13.72 8.06
N MET A 53 -8.20 -13.44 7.23
CA MET A 53 -8.08 -13.41 5.77
C MET A 53 -7.09 -12.36 5.26
N ILE A 54 -7.15 -11.14 5.80
CA ILE A 54 -6.23 -10.06 5.42
C ILE A 54 -4.80 -10.45 5.80
N ARG A 55 -4.59 -10.99 7.01
CA ARG A 55 -3.29 -11.47 7.48
C ARG A 55 -2.73 -12.56 6.57
N ASP A 56 -3.51 -13.61 6.29
CA ASP A 56 -3.08 -14.71 5.42
C ASP A 56 -2.72 -14.18 4.02
N LYS A 57 -3.53 -13.28 3.48
CA LYS A 57 -3.26 -12.66 2.17
C LYS A 57 -2.01 -11.79 2.19
N LEU A 58 -1.72 -11.13 3.31
CA LEU A 58 -0.50 -10.36 3.52
C LEU A 58 0.73 -11.27 3.53
N VAL A 59 0.68 -12.36 4.28
CA VAL A 59 1.76 -13.37 4.38
C VAL A 59 2.03 -13.99 3.00
N PHE A 60 0.99 -14.34 2.25
CA PHE A 60 1.11 -14.87 0.88
C PHE A 60 1.69 -13.88 -0.12
N LYS A 61 1.43 -12.58 0.05
CA LYS A 61 1.94 -11.53 -0.83
C LYS A 61 3.33 -11.02 -0.43
N ALA A 62 3.80 -11.38 0.76
CA ALA A 62 5.12 -11.01 1.24
C ALA A 62 6.23 -11.74 0.47
N LYS A 63 7.46 -11.21 0.53
CA LYS A 63 8.64 -11.90 -0.02
C LYS A 63 9.00 -13.10 0.85
N LYS A 64 9.63 -14.14 0.27
CA LYS A 64 10.00 -15.39 0.98
C LYS A 64 10.65 -15.18 2.36
N HIS A 65 11.67 -14.34 2.44
CA HIS A 65 12.34 -14.06 3.73
C HIS A 65 11.44 -13.35 4.76
N LEU A 66 10.50 -12.52 4.31
CA LEU A 66 9.50 -11.93 5.19
C LEU A 66 8.45 -12.95 5.60
N GLN A 67 8.05 -13.81 4.68
CA GLN A 67 7.10 -14.88 4.91
C GLN A 67 7.63 -15.84 5.97
N GLU A 68 8.91 -16.25 5.89
CA GLU A 68 9.57 -17.05 6.93
C GLU A 68 9.56 -16.34 8.29
N LYS A 69 9.81 -15.02 8.33
CA LYS A 69 9.78 -14.23 9.56
C LYS A 69 8.37 -14.12 10.15
N LEU A 70 7.36 -13.96 9.30
CA LEU A 70 5.95 -13.86 9.69
C LEU A 70 5.40 -15.22 10.16
N LEU A 71 5.77 -16.32 9.50
CA LEU A 71 5.34 -17.68 9.84
C LEU A 71 6.07 -18.25 11.08
N ARG A 72 7.22 -17.68 11.46
CA ARG A 72 7.95 -18.09 12.67
C ARG A 72 7.26 -17.60 13.95
N ASP A 73 6.40 -16.58 13.85
CA ASP A 73 5.62 -16.05 14.97
C ASP A 73 4.29 -16.82 15.08
N ASN A 74 4.14 -17.64 16.13
CA ASN A 74 2.96 -18.49 16.33
C ASN A 74 1.68 -17.67 16.61
N GLU A 75 1.82 -16.44 17.12
CA GLU A 75 0.71 -15.52 17.43
C GLU A 75 0.82 -14.23 16.60
N LEU A 76 0.85 -14.42 15.28
CA LEU A 76 0.86 -13.31 14.34
C LEU A 76 -0.51 -12.63 14.28
N THR A 77 -0.62 -11.41 14.80
CA THR A 77 -1.82 -10.56 14.64
C THR A 77 -1.74 -9.74 13.35
N LEU A 78 -2.88 -9.25 12.87
CA LEU A 78 -2.93 -8.39 11.68
C LEU A 78 -2.05 -7.14 11.85
N GLU A 79 -2.11 -6.50 13.02
CA GLU A 79 -1.30 -5.31 13.33
C GLU A 79 0.21 -5.60 13.30
N LYS A 80 0.65 -6.73 13.86
CA LYS A 80 2.06 -7.14 13.79
C LYS A 80 2.51 -7.35 12.34
N ALA A 81 1.69 -8.02 11.53
CA ALA A 81 1.99 -8.26 10.13
C ALA A 81 2.09 -6.94 9.34
N ILE A 82 1.21 -5.98 9.62
CA ILE A 82 1.25 -4.62 9.05
C ILE A 82 2.54 -3.90 9.46
N GLY A 83 2.88 -3.90 10.74
CA GLY A 83 4.09 -3.26 11.25
C GLY A 83 5.37 -3.83 10.63
N ILE A 84 5.48 -5.16 10.54
CA ILE A 84 6.64 -5.83 9.94
C ILE A 84 6.77 -5.50 8.45
N CYS A 85 5.67 -5.56 7.69
CA CYS A 85 5.67 -5.24 6.27
C CYS A 85 5.98 -3.75 6.01
N GLY A 86 5.40 -2.84 6.79
CA GLY A 86 5.68 -1.40 6.70
C GLY A 86 7.12 -1.06 7.06
N ALA A 87 7.68 -1.65 8.12
CA ALA A 87 9.08 -1.47 8.50
C ALA A 87 10.03 -2.01 7.43
N TYR A 88 9.69 -3.14 6.81
CA TYR A 88 10.46 -3.70 5.71
C TYR A 88 10.42 -2.83 4.45
N GLU A 89 9.26 -2.27 4.12
CA GLU A 89 9.13 -1.34 2.99
C GLU A 89 9.97 -0.09 3.21
N GLN A 90 9.89 0.52 4.39
CA GLN A 90 10.71 1.66 4.79
C GLN A 90 12.20 1.36 4.72
N THR A 91 12.63 0.21 5.27
CA THR A 91 14.04 -0.20 5.22
C THR A 91 14.51 -0.44 3.78
N THR A 92 13.69 -1.09 2.97
CA THR A 92 13.99 -1.34 1.55
C THR A 92 14.06 -0.03 0.77
N ASN A 93 13.20 0.93 1.08
CA ASN A 93 13.21 2.23 0.43
C ASN A 93 14.46 3.04 0.84
N CYS A 94 14.75 3.12 2.14
CA CYS A 94 15.94 3.77 2.69
C CYS A 94 17.23 3.21 2.07
N MET A 95 17.39 1.89 2.04
CA MET A 95 18.58 1.26 1.43
C MET A 95 18.75 1.57 -0.06
N LYS A 96 17.65 1.77 -0.80
CA LYS A 96 17.71 2.16 -2.22
C LYS A 96 18.12 3.60 -2.41
N GLU A 97 17.67 4.48 -1.52
CA GLU A 97 18.05 5.90 -1.54
C GLU A 97 19.51 6.09 -1.16
N MET A 98 20.04 5.24 -0.26
CA MET A 98 21.46 5.25 0.14
C MET A 98 22.42 4.72 -0.94
N ASN A 99 21.93 4.04 -1.97
CA ASN A 99 22.77 3.47 -3.03
C ASN A 99 22.76 4.29 -4.33
N LYS A 100 22.36 5.56 -4.23
CA LYS A 100 22.23 6.50 -5.35
C LYS A 100 23.12 7.71 -5.12
#